data_AF-A0A812MKR5-F1
#
_entry.id   AF-A0A812MKR5-F1
#
_cell.length_a   1.000
_cell.length_b   1.000
_cell.length_c   1.000
_cell.angle_alpha   90.00
_cell.angle_beta   90.00
_cell.angle_gamma   90.00
#
_symmetry.space_group_name_H-M   'P 1'
#
loop_
_entity.id
_entity.type
_entity.pdbx_description
1 polymer ?
#
loop_
_entity_poly.entity_id
_entity_poly.type
_entity_poly.pdbx_seq_one_letter_code
_entity_poly.pdbx_strand_id
1 'polypeptide(L)'
;MPRAKILEFFDVCNTRMDLPETHKELLTYIAEQKKIPNELIISIQRELLEDLGFEQEHGCAVLSRIGQDYPNDVEVTQKMKIWKSKAEQSCLRAVKAHQDAGGEAPEMPTTPVVDKDLALAMEKVIPKAKEEVSKMSEEEKQAFLGEKAMKKLEVFQGLPSDGRLAWVKRLSDEDKVDFLKTQMLFVENLKKQMQAGQQVLKMKGGYNTAPCTMEDAQGPSRAPAQEQMM
;
A
#
# COMPACT_ATOMS: atom_id res chain seq x y z
N MET A 1 -7.55 18.67 -18.44
CA MET A 1 -6.45 17.95 -19.13
C MET A 1 -7.00 17.13 -20.29
N PRO A 2 -6.44 17.24 -21.52
CA PRO A 2 -6.85 16.41 -22.66
C PRO A 2 -6.58 14.92 -22.45
N ARG A 3 -7.42 14.04 -23.03
CA ARG A 3 -7.27 12.57 -22.95
C ARG A 3 -5.85 12.08 -23.24
N ALA A 4 -5.27 12.52 -24.35
CA ALA A 4 -3.91 12.11 -24.75
C ALA A 4 -2.87 12.46 -23.68
N LYS A 5 -3.02 13.61 -23.02
CA LYS A 5 -2.14 14.04 -21.92
C LYS A 5 -2.36 13.25 -20.64
N ILE A 6 -3.58 12.78 -20.37
CA ILE A 6 -3.84 11.86 -19.23
C ILE A 6 -3.11 10.53 -19.44
N LEU A 7 -3.15 9.98 -20.66
CA LEU A 7 -2.46 8.73 -20.99
C LEU A 7 -0.93 8.89 -20.90
N GLU A 8 -0.40 9.95 -21.51
CA GLU A 8 1.02 10.31 -21.44
C GLU A 8 1.48 10.50 -19.99
N PHE A 9 0.67 11.19 -19.18
CA PHE A 9 0.96 11.39 -17.75
C PHE A 9 1.13 10.07 -17.01
N PHE A 10 0.21 9.12 -17.15
CA PHE A 10 0.36 7.83 -16.47
C PHE A 10 1.57 7.04 -16.97
N ASP A 11 1.92 7.15 -18.26
CA ASP A 11 3.12 6.51 -18.79
C ASP A 11 4.41 7.12 -18.21
N VAL A 12 4.49 8.44 -18.14
CA VAL A 12 5.62 9.15 -17.52
C VAL A 12 5.74 8.79 -16.03
N CYS A 13 4.63 8.77 -15.29
CA CYS A 13 4.63 8.36 -13.89
C CYS A 13 5.13 6.92 -13.70
N ASN A 14 4.65 5.98 -14.53
CA ASN A 14 5.09 4.59 -14.47
C ASN A 14 6.59 4.44 -14.80
N THR A 15 7.07 5.13 -15.84
CA THR A 15 8.49 5.14 -16.21
C THR A 15 9.33 5.71 -15.08
N ARG A 16 8.93 6.83 -14.48
CA ARG A 16 9.64 7.42 -13.34
C ARG A 16 9.77 6.42 -12.19
N MET A 17 8.72 5.68 -11.85
CA MET A 17 8.76 4.67 -10.78
C MET A 17 9.71 3.48 -11.04
N ASP A 18 10.08 3.23 -12.29
CA ASP A 18 11.02 2.16 -12.65
C ASP A 18 12.48 2.65 -12.70
N LEU A 19 12.74 3.95 -12.52
CA LEU A 19 14.09 4.51 -12.50
C LEU A 19 14.87 4.15 -11.21
N PRO A 20 16.18 3.82 -11.32
CA PRO A 20 17.03 3.58 -10.16
C PRO A 20 17.09 4.77 -9.19
N GLU A 21 17.05 5.98 -9.72
CA GLU A 21 17.06 7.23 -8.95
C GLU A 21 15.84 7.33 -8.05
N THR A 22 14.65 7.01 -8.58
CA THR A 22 13.42 6.97 -7.77
C THR A 22 13.53 5.92 -6.68
N HIS A 23 14.06 4.73 -6.99
CA HIS A 23 14.25 3.71 -5.97
C HIS A 23 15.17 4.19 -4.83
N LYS A 24 16.24 4.90 -5.16
CA LYS A 24 17.14 5.51 -4.18
C LYS A 24 16.42 6.56 -3.33
N GLU A 25 15.64 7.45 -3.94
CA GLU A 25 14.85 8.47 -3.25
C GLU A 25 13.86 7.84 -2.26
N LEU A 26 13.15 6.78 -2.67
CA LEU A 26 12.21 6.06 -1.80
C LEU A 26 12.91 5.41 -0.61
N LEU A 27 14.09 4.81 -0.81
CA LEU A 27 14.88 4.21 0.27
C LEU A 27 15.40 5.27 1.26
N THR A 28 15.90 6.40 0.74
CA THR A 28 16.33 7.53 1.56
C THR A 28 15.17 8.06 2.41
N TYR A 29 13.99 8.24 1.80
CA TYR A 29 12.80 8.67 2.52
C TYR A 29 12.44 7.74 3.68
N ILE A 30 12.47 6.42 3.46
CA ILE A 30 12.18 5.44 4.51
C ILE A 30 13.20 5.53 5.64
N ALA A 31 14.49 5.63 5.30
CA ALA A 31 15.56 5.71 6.29
C ALA A 31 15.48 6.97 7.17
N GLU A 32 15.10 8.11 6.58
CA GLU A 32 15.03 9.40 7.27
C GLU A 32 13.71 9.59 8.02
N GLN A 33 12.59 9.27 7.38
CA GLN A 33 11.25 9.57 7.89
C GLN A 33 10.65 8.40 8.69
N LYS A 34 11.23 7.20 8.58
CA LYS A 34 10.70 5.95 9.17
C LYS A 34 9.24 5.67 8.79
N LYS A 35 8.80 6.15 7.62
CA LYS A 35 7.43 6.06 7.10
C LYS A 35 7.43 5.44 5.71
N ILE A 36 6.29 4.88 5.32
CA ILE A 36 6.06 4.46 3.93
C ILE A 36 6.12 5.71 3.02
N PRO A 37 6.82 5.66 1.87
CA PRO A 37 7.10 6.83 1.04
C PRO A 37 5.92 7.25 0.13
N ASN A 38 4.70 7.20 0.65
CA ASN A 38 3.50 7.54 -0.13
C ASN A 38 3.41 9.06 -0.41
N GLU A 39 3.79 9.89 0.55
CA GLU A 39 3.84 11.35 0.38
C GLU A 39 4.85 11.77 -0.69
N LEU A 40 5.99 11.08 -0.75
CA LEU A 40 7.00 11.29 -1.80
C LEU A 40 6.49 10.86 -3.19
N ILE A 41 5.78 9.75 -3.31
CA ILE A 41 5.16 9.38 -4.59
C ILE A 41 4.12 10.43 -5.03
N ILE A 42 3.33 10.95 -4.09
CA ILE A 42 2.36 12.03 -4.38
C ILE A 42 3.08 13.31 -4.82
N SER A 43 4.21 13.68 -4.20
CA SER A 43 4.98 14.85 -4.63
C SER A 43 5.55 14.67 -6.03
N ILE A 44 6.15 13.50 -6.32
CA ILE A 44 6.64 13.16 -7.67
C ILE A 44 5.49 13.21 -8.69
N GLN A 45 4.34 12.65 -8.37
CA GLN A 45 3.16 12.69 -9.24
C GLN A 45 2.74 14.14 -9.55
N ARG A 46 2.82 15.04 -8.57
CA ARG A 46 2.47 16.46 -8.73
C ARG A 46 3.50 17.22 -9.56
N GLU A 47 4.79 17.00 -9.32
CA GLU A 47 5.87 17.60 -10.11
C GLU A 47 5.75 17.19 -11.60
N LEU A 48 5.45 15.92 -11.87
CA LEU A 48 5.24 15.43 -13.24
C LEU A 48 4.01 16.05 -13.94
N LEU A 49 3.03 16.56 -13.19
CA LEU A 49 1.94 17.34 -13.79
C LEU A 49 2.47 18.68 -14.32
N GLU A 50 3.31 19.37 -13.54
CA GLU A 50 3.91 20.64 -13.94
C GLU A 50 4.84 20.47 -15.14
N ASP A 51 5.66 19.40 -15.15
CA ASP A 51 6.54 19.07 -16.28
C ASP A 51 5.76 18.85 -17.59
N LEU A 52 4.52 18.36 -17.50
CA LEU A 52 3.62 18.19 -18.65
C LEU A 52 2.79 19.45 -18.97
N GLY A 53 3.02 20.55 -18.25
CA GLY A 53 2.37 21.84 -18.47
C GLY A 53 1.02 21.99 -17.77
N PHE A 54 0.74 21.20 -16.74
CA PHE A 54 -0.48 21.28 -15.94
C PHE A 54 -0.18 21.72 -14.51
N GLU A 55 -0.86 22.77 -14.06
CA GLU A 55 -0.83 23.17 -12.65
C GLU A 55 -1.30 22.01 -11.75
N GLN A 56 -0.65 21.82 -10.61
CA GLN A 56 -0.79 20.63 -9.77
C GLN A 56 -2.23 20.42 -9.29
N GLU A 57 -2.87 21.46 -8.74
CA GLU A 57 -4.22 21.38 -8.19
C GLU A 57 -5.24 21.09 -9.29
N HIS A 58 -5.12 21.76 -10.44
CA HIS A 58 -5.92 21.50 -11.63
C HIS A 58 -5.75 20.06 -12.13
N GLY A 59 -4.50 19.60 -12.26
CA GLY A 59 -4.19 18.24 -12.71
C GLY A 59 -4.76 17.19 -11.75
N CYS A 60 -4.53 17.34 -10.45
CA CYS A 60 -5.11 16.46 -9.42
C CYS A 60 -6.64 16.43 -9.48
N ALA A 61 -7.30 17.60 -9.60
CA ALA A 61 -8.76 17.66 -9.68
C ALA A 61 -9.30 16.92 -10.91
N VAL A 62 -8.63 17.01 -12.06
CA VAL A 62 -9.01 16.27 -13.27
C VAL A 62 -8.80 14.76 -13.09
N LEU A 63 -7.67 14.35 -12.49
CA LEU A 63 -7.37 12.93 -12.26
C LEU A 63 -8.36 12.28 -11.29
N SER A 64 -8.77 12.97 -10.22
CA SER A 64 -9.77 12.47 -9.27
C SER A 64 -11.12 12.22 -9.92
N ARG A 65 -11.46 13.01 -10.95
CA ARG A 65 -12.71 12.92 -11.70
C ARG A 65 -12.69 11.99 -12.89
N ILE A 66 -11.60 11.25 -13.15
CA ILE A 66 -11.50 10.34 -14.31
C ILE A 66 -12.70 9.39 -14.41
N GLY A 67 -13.17 8.82 -13.30
CA GLY A 67 -14.32 7.91 -13.29
C GLY A 67 -15.65 8.56 -13.69
N GLN A 68 -15.78 9.88 -13.51
CA GLN A 68 -16.97 10.66 -13.87
C GLN A 68 -16.85 11.24 -15.29
N ASP A 69 -15.68 11.76 -15.64
CA ASP A 69 -15.43 12.46 -16.89
C ASP A 69 -15.15 11.48 -18.05
N TYR A 70 -14.68 10.27 -17.75
CA TYR A 70 -14.32 9.22 -18.73
C TYR A 70 -14.92 7.83 -18.37
N PRO A 71 -16.25 7.72 -18.12
CA PRO A 71 -16.85 6.52 -17.54
C PRO A 71 -16.76 5.26 -18.43
N ASN A 72 -16.65 5.44 -19.74
CA ASN A 72 -16.56 4.35 -20.73
C ASN A 72 -15.17 4.24 -21.37
N ASP A 73 -14.19 5.04 -20.94
CA ASP A 73 -12.84 5.02 -21.49
C ASP A 73 -12.02 3.93 -20.79
N VAL A 74 -12.03 2.75 -21.40
CA VAL A 74 -11.33 1.56 -20.88
C VAL A 74 -9.83 1.82 -20.77
N GLU A 75 -9.23 2.53 -21.73
CA GLU A 75 -7.80 2.77 -21.79
C GLU A 75 -7.33 3.72 -20.67
N VAL A 76 -8.01 4.85 -20.49
CA VAL A 76 -7.71 5.79 -19.40
C VAL A 76 -7.90 5.11 -18.04
N THR A 77 -8.99 4.35 -17.89
CA THR A 77 -9.27 3.61 -16.66
C THR A 77 -8.19 2.56 -16.37
N GLN A 78 -7.74 1.85 -17.40
CA GLN A 78 -6.69 0.84 -17.29
C GLN A 78 -5.35 1.47 -16.90
N LYS A 79 -4.94 2.56 -17.55
CA LYS A 79 -3.70 3.29 -17.21
C LYS A 79 -3.72 3.81 -15.78
N MET A 80 -4.86 4.35 -15.31
CA MET A 80 -5.03 4.76 -13.92
C MET A 80 -4.88 3.58 -12.96
N LYS A 81 -5.46 2.42 -13.27
CA LYS A 81 -5.31 1.21 -12.43
C LYS A 81 -3.86 0.72 -12.38
N ILE A 82 -3.17 0.73 -13.52
CA ILE A 82 -1.74 0.37 -13.62
C ILE A 82 -0.92 1.33 -12.76
N TRP A 83 -1.16 2.64 -12.87
CA TRP A 83 -0.48 3.66 -12.07
C TRP A 83 -0.65 3.41 -10.56
N LYS A 84 -1.89 3.22 -10.09
CA LYS A 84 -2.16 2.94 -8.67
C LYS A 84 -1.41 1.71 -8.19
N SER A 85 -1.46 0.63 -8.97
CA SER A 85 -0.75 -0.61 -8.65
C SER A 85 0.78 -0.42 -8.65
N LYS A 86 1.33 0.32 -9.61
CA LYS A 86 2.77 0.61 -9.69
C LYS A 86 3.24 1.44 -8.49
N ALA A 87 2.51 2.49 -8.13
CA ALA A 87 2.80 3.33 -6.97
C ALA A 87 2.84 2.49 -5.68
N GLU A 88 1.81 1.68 -5.43
CA GLU A 88 1.74 0.78 -4.28
C GLU A 88 2.90 -0.23 -4.26
N GLN A 89 3.19 -0.85 -5.40
CA GLN A 89 4.30 -1.81 -5.53
C GLN A 89 5.67 -1.15 -5.30
N SER A 90 5.87 0.09 -5.76
CA SER A 90 7.12 0.83 -5.54
C SER A 90 7.34 1.13 -4.06
N CYS A 91 6.30 1.54 -3.33
CA CYS A 91 6.37 1.67 -1.87
C CYS A 91 6.74 0.32 -1.22
N LEU A 92 6.00 -0.75 -1.51
CA LEU A 92 6.22 -2.06 -0.89
C LEU A 92 7.62 -2.62 -1.20
N ARG A 93 8.11 -2.43 -2.42
CA ARG A 93 9.45 -2.83 -2.84
C ARG A 93 10.52 -2.09 -2.06
N ALA A 94 10.38 -0.77 -1.91
CA ALA A 94 11.32 0.04 -1.12
C ALA A 94 11.32 -0.37 0.36
N VAL A 95 10.14 -0.61 0.95
CA VAL A 95 10.02 -1.10 2.33
C VAL A 95 10.70 -2.45 2.49
N LYS A 96 10.45 -3.39 1.58
CA LYS A 96 11.09 -4.71 1.62
C LYS A 96 12.61 -4.61 1.50
N ALA A 97 13.11 -3.83 0.54
CA ALA A 97 14.54 -3.62 0.35
C ALA A 97 15.20 -2.96 1.58
N HIS A 98 14.53 -2.01 2.23
CA HIS A 98 15.01 -1.41 3.47
C HIS A 98 15.10 -2.43 4.62
N GLN A 99 14.08 -3.30 4.76
CA GLN A 99 14.07 -4.37 5.76
C GLN A 99 15.14 -5.43 5.49
N ASP A 100 15.31 -5.84 4.23
CA ASP A 100 16.32 -6.82 3.81
C ASP A 100 17.75 -6.29 4.07
N ALA A 101 17.94 -4.96 4.03
CA ALA A 101 19.18 -4.28 4.41
C ALA A 101 19.38 -4.10 5.92
N GLY A 102 18.47 -4.63 6.76
CA GLY A 102 18.53 -4.54 8.22
C GLY A 102 17.90 -3.29 8.82
N GLY A 103 17.19 -2.49 8.02
CA GLY A 103 16.45 -1.32 8.48
C GLY A 103 15.21 -1.67 9.31
N GLU A 104 14.80 -0.74 10.18
CA GLU A 104 13.58 -0.89 10.98
C GLU A 104 12.34 -0.90 10.08
N ALA A 105 11.30 -1.63 10.50
CA ALA A 105 10.04 -1.59 9.78
C ALA A 105 9.42 -0.18 9.89
N PRO A 106 9.07 0.47 8.77
CA PRO A 106 8.47 1.80 8.81
C PRO A 106 7.11 1.76 9.51
N GLU A 107 6.74 2.89 10.09
CA GLU A 107 5.42 3.08 10.66
C GLU A 107 4.36 2.93 9.56
N MET A 108 3.49 1.93 9.73
CA MET A 108 2.30 1.81 8.89
C MET A 108 1.38 2.99 9.19
N PRO A 109 0.75 3.59 8.18
CA PRO A 109 -0.30 4.58 8.40
C PRO A 109 -1.35 4.03 9.36
N THR A 110 -1.61 4.74 10.45
CA THR A 110 -2.64 4.37 11.45
C THR A 110 -4.05 4.43 10.87
N THR A 111 -4.21 5.07 9.71
CA THR A 111 -5.41 5.06 8.90
C THR A 111 -5.01 4.98 7.41
N PRO A 112 -5.77 4.30 6.55
CA PRO A 112 -5.56 4.30 5.09
C PRO A 112 -5.95 5.64 4.42
N VAL A 113 -5.95 6.74 5.16
CA VAL A 113 -6.38 8.05 4.68
C VAL A 113 -5.22 8.71 3.94
N VAL A 114 -5.25 8.59 2.62
CA VAL A 114 -4.28 9.18 1.68
C VAL A 114 -4.68 10.61 1.27
N ASP A 115 -5.88 11.04 1.67
CA ASP A 115 -6.51 12.28 1.22
C ASP A 115 -6.56 13.31 2.35
N LYS A 116 -6.04 14.51 2.08
CA LYS A 116 -5.94 15.62 3.05
C LYS A 116 -7.32 16.10 3.53
N ASP A 117 -8.30 16.14 2.65
CA ASP A 117 -9.66 16.58 3.00
C ASP A 117 -10.37 15.54 3.85
N LEU A 118 -10.11 14.26 3.56
CA LEU A 118 -10.59 13.16 4.38
C LEU A 118 -9.95 13.18 5.78
N ALA A 119 -8.65 13.44 5.87
CA ALA A 119 -7.96 13.60 7.14
C ALA A 119 -8.56 14.76 7.95
N LEU A 120 -8.81 15.91 7.30
CA LEU A 120 -9.43 17.07 7.93
C LEU A 120 -10.86 16.78 8.42
N ALA A 121 -11.65 16.02 7.64
CA ALA A 121 -13.00 15.63 8.01
C ALA A 121 -13.07 14.73 9.25
N MET A 122 -11.96 14.10 9.62
CA MET A 122 -11.84 13.17 10.75
C MET A 122 -10.95 13.70 11.88
N GLU A 123 -10.24 14.81 11.68
CA GLU A 123 -9.22 15.32 12.61
C GLU A 123 -9.69 15.39 14.07
N LYS A 124 -10.90 15.93 14.27
CA LYS A 124 -11.48 16.14 15.61
C LYS A 124 -11.77 14.84 16.37
N VAL A 125 -11.98 13.73 15.66
CA VAL A 125 -12.34 12.45 16.27
C VAL A 125 -11.14 11.50 16.44
N ILE A 126 -10.00 11.80 15.82
CA ILE A 126 -8.77 10.99 15.93
C ILE A 126 -8.31 10.82 17.39
N PRO A 127 -8.23 11.87 18.23
CA PRO A 127 -7.75 11.71 19.61
C PRO A 127 -8.67 10.80 20.42
N LYS A 128 -9.99 10.96 20.26
CA LYS A 128 -10.99 10.15 20.96
C LYS A 128 -10.93 8.68 20.54
N ALA A 129 -10.81 8.40 19.24
CA ALA A 129 -10.68 7.03 18.75
C ALA A 129 -9.40 6.35 19.26
N LYS A 130 -8.27 7.07 19.27
CA LYS A 130 -6.99 6.58 19.85
C LYS A 130 -7.12 6.26 21.34
N GLU A 131 -7.73 7.16 22.10
CA GLU A 131 -7.93 6.99 23.54
C GLU A 131 -8.82 5.78 23.82
N GLU A 132 -9.96 5.64 23.13
CA GLU A 132 -10.86 4.50 23.30
C GLU A 132 -10.16 3.17 22.97
N VAL A 133 -9.46 3.08 21.83
CA VAL A 133 -8.72 1.86 21.44
C VAL A 133 -7.64 1.50 22.47
N SER A 134 -6.98 2.50 23.08
CA SER A 134 -5.95 2.25 24.10
C SER A 134 -6.49 1.69 25.41
N LYS A 135 -7.78 1.90 25.70
CA LYS A 135 -8.46 1.42 26.90
C LYS A 135 -9.12 0.05 26.72
N MET A 136 -9.28 -0.41 25.47
CA MET A 136 -9.92 -1.70 25.16
C MET A 136 -8.98 -2.87 25.44
N SER A 137 -9.51 -3.94 26.03
CA SER A 137 -8.81 -5.23 26.13
C SER A 137 -8.67 -5.90 24.76
N GLU A 138 -7.79 -6.90 24.63
CA GLU A 138 -7.62 -7.62 23.36
C GLU A 138 -8.92 -8.34 22.93
N GLU A 139 -9.69 -8.86 23.88
CA GLU A 139 -10.99 -9.47 23.63
C GLU A 139 -12.01 -8.44 23.13
N GLU A 140 -12.04 -7.26 23.74
CA GLU A 140 -12.92 -6.15 23.32
C GLU A 140 -12.55 -5.66 21.91
N LYS A 141 -11.24 -5.56 21.62
CA LYS A 141 -10.74 -5.19 20.28
C LYS A 141 -11.19 -6.19 19.23
N GLN A 142 -11.11 -7.49 19.51
CA GLN A 142 -11.57 -8.55 18.60
C GLN A 142 -13.09 -8.54 18.42
N ALA A 143 -13.85 -8.35 19.50
CA ALA A 143 -15.31 -8.24 19.43
C ALA A 143 -15.77 -7.00 18.64
N PHE A 144 -15.03 -5.90 18.74
CA PHE A 144 -15.32 -4.65 18.02
C PHE A 144 -15.18 -4.82 16.50
N LEU A 145 -14.27 -5.68 16.04
CA LEU A 145 -14.11 -6.07 14.63
C LEU A 145 -15.18 -7.07 14.16
N GLY A 146 -16.40 -6.94 14.66
CA GLY A 146 -17.54 -7.75 14.21
C GLY A 146 -18.02 -7.42 12.79
N GLU A 147 -19.02 -8.18 12.33
CA GLU A 147 -19.53 -8.13 10.96
C GLU A 147 -19.94 -6.70 10.51
N LYS A 148 -20.63 -5.95 11.39
CA LYS A 148 -21.08 -4.57 11.09
C LYS A 148 -19.91 -3.61 10.87
N ALA A 149 -18.87 -3.72 11.69
CA ALA A 149 -17.68 -2.88 11.59
C ALA A 149 -16.91 -3.21 10.31
N MET A 150 -16.68 -4.49 10.05
CA MET A 150 -16.00 -4.97 8.84
C MET A 150 -16.76 -4.61 7.57
N LYS A 151 -18.10 -4.70 7.57
CA LYS A 151 -18.93 -4.29 6.43
C LYS A 151 -18.85 -2.78 6.16
N LYS A 152 -18.82 -1.94 7.19
CA LYS A 152 -18.56 -0.49 7.02
C LYS A 152 -17.20 -0.24 6.37
N LEU A 153 -16.17 -0.98 6.79
CA LEU A 153 -14.82 -0.89 6.22
C LEU A 153 -14.80 -1.31 4.75
N GLU A 154 -15.45 -2.42 4.40
CA GLU A 154 -15.56 -2.92 3.03
C GLU A 154 -16.27 -1.93 2.10
N VAL A 155 -17.43 -1.41 2.54
CA VAL A 155 -18.16 -0.36 1.81
C VAL A 155 -17.27 0.84 1.56
N PHE A 156 -16.57 1.33 2.59
CA PHE A 156 -15.67 2.47 2.45
C PHE A 156 -14.52 2.19 1.48
N GLN A 157 -13.91 0.99 1.54
CA GLN A 157 -12.83 0.60 0.63
C GLN A 157 -13.30 0.51 -0.82
N GLY A 158 -14.54 0.09 -1.06
CA GLY A 158 -15.15 0.02 -2.40
C GLY A 158 -15.51 1.38 -3.02
N LEU A 159 -15.56 2.47 -2.24
CA LEU A 159 -15.89 3.80 -2.76
C LEU A 159 -14.72 4.43 -3.54
N PRO A 160 -15.01 5.19 -4.62
CA PRO A 160 -14.02 6.07 -5.27
C PRO A 160 -13.56 7.17 -4.31
N SER A 161 -12.41 7.82 -4.57
CA SER A 161 -11.82 8.83 -3.66
C SER A 161 -12.81 9.92 -3.25
N ASP A 162 -13.50 10.52 -4.23
CA ASP A 162 -14.52 11.55 -3.99
C ASP A 162 -15.71 11.03 -3.18
N GLY A 163 -16.06 9.75 -3.39
CA GLY A 163 -17.13 9.07 -2.67
C GLY A 163 -16.79 8.81 -1.20
N ARG A 164 -15.51 8.56 -0.88
CA ARG A 164 -15.04 8.36 0.49
C ARG A 164 -15.20 9.61 1.34
N LEU A 165 -14.84 10.78 0.81
CA LEU A 165 -15.02 12.05 1.50
C LEU A 165 -16.50 12.36 1.75
N ALA A 166 -17.35 12.19 0.73
CA ALA A 166 -18.78 12.39 0.85
C ALA A 166 -19.41 11.43 1.88
N TRP A 167 -18.95 10.18 1.94
CA TRP A 167 -19.41 9.20 2.91
C TRP A 167 -19.02 9.58 4.35
N VAL A 168 -17.76 9.95 4.59
CA VAL A 168 -17.30 10.39 5.93
C VAL A 168 -18.02 11.66 6.39
N LYS A 169 -18.27 12.62 5.48
CA LYS A 169 -19.02 13.84 5.81
C LYS A 169 -20.46 13.58 6.24
N ARG A 170 -21.06 12.45 5.83
CA ARG A 170 -22.42 12.04 6.23
C ARG A 170 -22.48 11.32 7.56
N LEU A 171 -21.35 10.84 8.08
CA LEU A 171 -21.30 10.17 9.37
C LEU A 171 -21.48 11.16 10.51
N SER A 172 -22.15 10.71 11.56
CA SER A 172 -22.10 11.36 12.88
C SER A 172 -20.68 11.30 13.44
N ASP A 173 -20.32 12.20 14.36
CA ASP A 173 -18.99 12.16 14.97
C ASP A 173 -18.76 10.86 15.76
N GLU A 174 -19.80 10.29 16.35
CA GLU A 174 -19.76 8.97 16.99
C GLU A 174 -19.48 7.85 15.97
N ASP A 175 -20.16 7.85 14.83
CA ASP A 175 -19.90 6.89 13.75
C ASP A 175 -18.50 7.04 13.16
N LYS A 176 -17.95 8.26 13.09
CA LYS A 176 -16.57 8.49 12.65
C LYS A 176 -15.57 7.95 13.65
N VAL A 177 -15.80 8.12 14.95
CA VAL A 177 -14.98 7.50 16.01
C VAL A 177 -14.99 5.99 15.83
N ASP A 178 -16.17 5.38 15.77
CA ASP A 178 -16.28 3.92 15.62
C ASP A 178 -15.60 3.42 14.35
N PHE A 179 -15.77 4.12 13.24
CA PHE A 179 -15.12 3.78 11.99
C PHE A 179 -13.58 3.89 12.07
N LEU A 180 -13.04 4.92 12.72
CA LEU A 180 -11.60 5.02 12.97
C LEU A 180 -11.09 3.89 13.85
N LYS A 181 -11.80 3.53 14.93
CA LYS A 181 -11.43 2.37 15.76
C LYS A 181 -11.38 1.11 14.91
N THR A 182 -12.36 0.90 14.03
CA THR A 182 -12.36 -0.24 13.09
C THR A 182 -11.11 -0.23 12.22
N GLN A 183 -10.73 0.90 11.63
CA GLN A 183 -9.53 1.00 10.80
C GLN A 183 -8.25 0.71 11.59
N MET A 184 -8.11 1.29 12.78
CA MET A 184 -6.93 1.13 13.63
C MET A 184 -6.75 -0.33 14.08
N LEU A 185 -7.83 -0.96 14.54
CA LEU A 185 -7.82 -2.35 14.97
C LEU A 185 -7.59 -3.32 13.82
N PHE A 186 -8.13 -3.02 12.63
CA PHE A 186 -7.87 -3.81 11.43
C PHE A 186 -6.38 -3.77 11.05
N VAL A 187 -5.76 -2.58 11.06
CA VAL A 187 -4.32 -2.42 10.80
C VAL A 187 -3.48 -3.11 11.87
N GLU A 188 -3.86 -3.03 13.15
CA GLU A 188 -3.18 -3.72 14.25
C GLU A 188 -3.20 -5.25 14.05
N ASN A 189 -4.36 -5.82 13.69
CA ASN A 189 -4.49 -7.25 13.39
C ASN A 189 -3.68 -7.65 12.16
N LEU A 190 -3.70 -6.85 11.09
CA LEU A 190 -2.89 -7.09 9.90
C LEU A 190 -1.39 -7.11 10.26
N LYS A 191 -0.94 -6.17 11.09
CA LYS A 191 0.45 -6.10 11.56
C LYS A 191 0.82 -7.35 12.38
N LYS A 192 -0.04 -7.78 13.31
CA LYS A 192 0.16 -9.01 14.10
C LYS A 192 0.27 -10.23 13.18
N GLN A 193 -0.59 -10.35 12.17
CA GLN A 193 -0.57 -11.45 11.21
C GLN A 193 0.69 -11.44 10.33
N MET A 194 1.13 -10.26 9.86
CA MET A 194 2.37 -10.11 9.09
C MET A 194 3.61 -10.45 9.93
N GLN A 195 3.66 -10.03 11.19
CA GLN A 195 4.75 -10.34 12.11
C GLN A 195 4.80 -11.83 12.45
N ALA A 196 3.65 -12.46 12.70
CA ALA A 196 3.56 -13.91 12.92
C ALA A 196 4.01 -14.70 11.67
N GLY A 197 3.61 -14.26 10.47
CA GLY A 197 4.06 -14.86 9.20
C GLY A 197 5.57 -14.74 8.99
N GLN A 198 6.17 -13.58 9.31
CA GLN A 198 7.62 -13.38 9.25
C GLN A 198 8.37 -14.22 10.32
N GLN A 199 7.82 -14.38 11.53
CA GLN A 199 8.41 -15.24 12.56
C GLN A 199 8.37 -16.73 12.17
N VAL A 200 7.29 -17.21 11.56
CA VAL A 200 7.18 -18.59 11.06
C VAL A 200 8.18 -18.85 9.93
N LEU A 201 8.39 -17.89 9.02
CA LEU A 201 9.43 -17.99 7.98
C LEU A 201 10.85 -17.97 8.58
N LYS A 202 11.12 -17.14 9.58
CA LYS A 202 12.40 -17.13 10.30
C LYS A 202 12.65 -18.42 11.10
N MET A 203 11.63 -19.02 11.70
CA MET A 203 11.74 -20.33 12.39
C MET A 203 11.96 -21.49 11.42
N LYS A 204 11.38 -21.46 10.22
CA LYS A 204 11.61 -22.50 9.19
C LYS A 204 12.97 -22.35 8.48
N GLY A 205 13.62 -21.19 8.56
CA GLY A 205 14.97 -20.96 8.03
C GLY A 205 16.11 -21.46 8.94
N GLY A 206 15.79 -22.04 10.10
CA GLY A 206 16.75 -22.55 11.08
C GLY A 206 16.89 -24.08 11.07
N TYR A 207 17.29 -24.68 9.95
CA TYR A 207 17.79 -26.06 9.94
C TYR A 207 19.16 -26.13 9.26
N ASN A 208 20.18 -26.26 10.12
CA ASN A 208 21.48 -26.91 9.90
C ASN A 208 21.99 -27.00 8.44
N THR A 209 22.80 -26.04 8.03
CA THR A 209 23.88 -26.32 7.09
C THR A 209 25.15 -26.63 7.89
N ALA A 210 25.29 -27.88 8.31
CA ALA A 210 26.62 -28.42 8.59
C ALA A 210 27.39 -28.46 7.25
N PRO A 211 28.68 -28.10 7.21
CA PRO A 211 29.44 -28.03 5.97
C PRO A 211 29.84 -29.46 5.56
N CYS A 212 29.17 -30.02 4.56
CA CYS A 212 29.69 -31.19 3.86
C CYS A 212 30.78 -30.73 2.90
N THR A 213 32.04 -30.94 3.30
CA THR A 213 33.22 -30.92 2.45
C THR A 213 33.05 -31.94 1.33
N MET A 214 33.19 -31.47 0.08
CA MET A 214 33.31 -32.32 -1.09
C MET A 214 34.76 -32.76 -1.19
N GLU A 215 35.07 -34.04 -0.94
CA GLU A 215 36.26 -34.68 -1.50
C GLU A 215 36.11 -36.21 -1.52
N ASP A 216 36.44 -36.76 -2.70
CA ASP A 216 36.70 -38.17 -3.05
C ASP A 216 35.56 -39.20 -3.09
N ALA A 217 35.17 -39.60 -4.31
CA ALA A 217 35.58 -40.89 -4.88
C ALA A 217 34.74 -41.31 -6.13
N GLN A 218 35.42 -41.24 -7.28
CA GLN A 218 35.33 -42.05 -8.50
C GLN A 218 34.29 -43.21 -8.65
N GLY A 219 33.33 -43.00 -9.58
CA GLY A 219 32.88 -43.90 -10.67
C GLY A 219 32.16 -45.25 -10.37
N PRO A 220 31.65 -45.97 -11.40
CA PRO A 220 31.07 -45.52 -12.67
C PRO A 220 29.73 -46.22 -13.07
N SER A 221 29.12 -45.74 -14.15
CA SER A 221 28.37 -46.53 -15.17
C SER A 221 26.88 -46.86 -14.94
N ARG A 222 26.00 -46.20 -15.71
CA ARG A 222 25.13 -46.75 -16.78
C ARG A 222 23.88 -45.88 -16.99
N ALA A 223 23.77 -45.29 -18.19
CA ALA A 223 22.49 -44.96 -18.83
C ALA A 223 21.86 -46.27 -19.38
N PRO A 224 20.53 -46.39 -19.65
CA PRO A 224 19.86 -45.62 -20.72
C PRO A 224 18.33 -45.32 -20.57
N ALA A 225 17.80 -44.60 -21.58
CA ALA A 225 16.46 -44.65 -22.21
C ALA A 225 15.23 -44.07 -21.45
N GLN A 226 14.62 -42.97 -21.94
CA GLN A 226 13.45 -42.90 -22.85
C GLN A 226 12.15 -43.48 -22.25
N GLU A 227 11.12 -42.65 -22.00
CA GLU A 227 9.92 -42.47 -22.86
C GLU A 227 8.76 -41.78 -22.12
N GLN A 228 8.16 -40.81 -22.82
CA GLN A 228 6.75 -40.36 -22.86
C GLN A 228 5.81 -40.53 -21.65
N MET A 229 5.06 -39.47 -21.35
CA MET A 229 3.59 -39.51 -21.46
C MET A 229 2.98 -38.10 -21.64
N MET A 230 1.91 -38.10 -22.42
CA MET A 230 1.17 -36.97 -23.02
C MET A 230 0.61 -35.93 -22.06
#